data_AF-A0A9R1W1Z3-F1
#
_entry.id   AF-A0A9R1W1Z3-F1
#
_cell.length_a   1.000
_cell.length_b   1.000
_cell.length_c   1.000
_cell.angle_alpha   90.00
_cell.angle_beta   90.00
_cell.angle_gamma   90.00
#
_symmetry.space_group_name_H-M   'P 1'
#
loop_
_entity.id
_entity.type
_entity.pdbx_description
1 polymer ?
#
loop_
_entity_poly.entity_id
_entity_poly.type
_entity_poly.pdbx_seq_one_letter_code
_entity_poly.pdbx_strand_id
1 'polypeptide(L)'
;MTHPSEGKAWIHFDTMFPAFAQETHNIRLGLCTDEFCPNSSYGSAYSCWPVFIMIYNLPPWLSFKHEYMQIPLLIPGKKNPGQNIDVFLQPLVDELKMLFTDGIETYDAYRKNNFQMRAVLLWTVSDFPAYAMLSSWSSHGKLACLYCSNKSGSFWLSEGRKPCCFDCHRKHLPNRHKFTKDQINFMKNKKVKGGVPIP
;
A
#
# COMPACT_ATOMS: atom_id res chain seq x y z
N MET A 1 -15.07 15.50 4.61
CA MET A 1 -14.34 14.42 3.92
C MET A 1 -13.50 15.11 2.86
N THR A 2 -12.18 15.08 3.00
CA THR A 2 -11.23 15.77 2.12
C THR A 2 -10.99 14.95 0.85
N HIS A 3 -10.73 15.64 -0.26
CA HIS A 3 -10.52 14.98 -1.55
C HIS A 3 -9.11 14.36 -1.62
N PRO A 4 -8.89 13.22 -2.30
CA PRO A 4 -7.54 12.67 -2.50
C PRO A 4 -6.50 13.66 -3.06
N SER A 5 -6.95 14.66 -3.81
CA SER A 5 -6.11 15.73 -4.36
C SER A 5 -5.52 16.69 -3.33
N GLU A 6 -6.09 16.74 -2.13
CA GLU A 6 -5.55 17.51 -1.01
C GLU A 6 -4.49 16.71 -0.24
N GLY A 7 -4.26 15.45 -0.62
CA GLY A 7 -3.29 14.57 -0.01
C GLY A 7 -1.84 14.91 -0.38
N LYS A 8 -0.91 14.77 0.57
CA LYS A 8 0.52 15.04 0.36
C LYS A 8 1.13 14.28 -0.81
N ALA A 9 0.70 13.04 -1.05
CA ALA A 9 1.20 12.22 -2.15
C ALA A 9 0.84 12.83 -3.52
N TRP A 10 -0.39 13.35 -3.66
CA TRP A 10 -0.84 14.02 -4.87
C TRP A 10 -0.05 15.31 -5.11
N ILE A 11 0.02 16.17 -4.10
CA ILE A 11 0.75 17.45 -4.18
C ILE A 11 2.22 17.20 -4.53
N HIS A 12 2.85 16.21 -3.88
CA HIS A 12 4.23 15.84 -4.16
C HIS A 12 4.41 15.35 -5.60
N PHE A 13 3.51 14.49 -6.07
CA PHE A 13 3.55 14.00 -7.45
C PHE A 13 3.41 15.13 -8.47
N ASP A 14 2.43 16.01 -8.29
CA ASP A 14 2.21 17.15 -9.20
C ASP A 14 3.41 18.11 -9.21
N THR A 15 4.11 18.25 -8.07
CA THR A 15 5.36 19.03 -7.98
C THR A 15 6.51 18.35 -8.74
N MET A 16 6.60 17.03 -8.71
CA MET A 16 7.64 16.25 -9.39
C MET A 16 7.40 16.12 -10.89
N PHE A 17 6.13 16.10 -11.32
CA PHE A 17 5.72 15.89 -12.71
C PHE A 17 4.79 17.01 -13.20
N PRO A 18 5.28 18.26 -13.30
CA PRO A 18 4.45 19.41 -13.67
C PRO A 18 3.82 19.27 -15.05
N ALA A 19 4.52 18.67 -16.01
CA ALA A 19 3.99 18.40 -17.35
C ALA A 19 2.81 17.42 -17.33
N PHE A 20 2.79 16.45 -16.40
CA PHE A 20 1.64 15.58 -16.20
C PHE A 20 0.49 16.34 -15.56
N ALA A 21 0.77 17.15 -14.53
CA ALA A 21 -0.23 17.90 -13.79
C ALA A 21 -0.91 19.00 -14.62
N GLN A 22 -0.22 19.54 -15.62
CA GLN A 22 -0.73 20.58 -16.50
C GLN A 22 -1.90 20.11 -17.38
N GLU A 23 -1.91 18.83 -17.78
CA GLU A 23 -3.05 18.26 -18.50
C GLU A 23 -4.10 17.75 -17.50
N THR A 24 -5.22 18.47 -17.41
CA THR A 24 -6.30 18.22 -16.46
C THR A 24 -7.02 16.88 -16.69
N HIS A 25 -6.97 16.36 -17.91
CA HIS A 25 -7.57 15.09 -18.27
C HIS A 25 -6.69 13.87 -17.95
N ASN A 26 -5.47 14.07 -17.46
CA ASN A 26 -4.65 12.98 -16.96
C ASN A 26 -5.25 12.38 -15.68
N ILE A 27 -5.23 11.05 -15.62
CA ILE A 27 -5.95 10.28 -14.61
C ILE A 27 -5.03 9.91 -13.46
N ARG A 28 -5.53 10.03 -12.23
CA ARG A 28 -4.89 9.56 -11.01
C ARG A 28 -5.70 8.42 -10.42
N LEU A 29 -5.02 7.30 -10.21
CA LEU A 29 -5.59 6.02 -9.83
C LEU A 29 -5.18 5.68 -8.41
N GLY A 30 -6.09 5.02 -7.71
CA GLY A 30 -5.78 4.21 -6.54
C GLY A 30 -6.08 2.75 -6.84
N LEU A 31 -5.29 1.86 -6.25
CA LEU A 31 -5.50 0.41 -6.37
C LEU A 31 -5.85 -0.15 -5.00
N CYS A 32 -6.83 -1.03 -4.90
CA CYS A 32 -7.02 -1.83 -3.70
C CYS A 32 -7.26 -3.30 -4.02
N THR A 33 -6.88 -4.17 -3.10
CA THR A 33 -7.08 -5.61 -3.24
C THR A 33 -7.16 -6.23 -1.86
N ASP A 34 -8.00 -7.25 -1.74
CA ASP A 34 -8.19 -8.02 -0.51
C ASP A 34 -8.69 -9.43 -0.84
N GLU A 35 -8.60 -10.34 0.13
CA GLU A 35 -9.18 -11.67 0.03
C GLU A 35 -10.69 -11.62 0.31
N PHE A 36 -11.47 -12.14 -0.64
CA PHE A 36 -12.92 -12.27 -0.52
C PHE A 36 -13.34 -13.74 -0.63
N CYS A 37 -14.08 -14.25 0.35
CA CYS A 37 -14.61 -15.62 0.34
C CYS A 37 -16.13 -15.61 0.06
N PRO A 38 -16.58 -15.81 -1.20
CA PRO A 38 -18.00 -15.71 -1.56
C PRO A 38 -18.89 -16.76 -0.88
N ASN A 39 -18.35 -17.96 -0.59
CA ASN A 39 -19.12 -19.12 -0.14
C ASN A 39 -18.71 -19.60 1.27
N SER A 40 -18.25 -18.70 2.14
CA SER A 40 -17.73 -19.04 3.48
C SER A 40 -18.69 -19.90 4.33
N SER A 41 -20.00 -19.84 4.05
CA SER A 41 -21.05 -20.56 4.79
C SER A 41 -21.37 -21.98 4.29
N TYR A 42 -21.01 -22.36 3.06
CA TYR A 42 -21.52 -23.59 2.40
C TYR A 42 -20.46 -24.67 2.14
N GLY A 43 -19.34 -24.63 2.87
CA GLY A 43 -18.39 -25.77 2.96
C GLY A 43 -17.45 -25.98 1.78
N SER A 44 -17.51 -25.17 0.72
CA SER A 44 -16.45 -25.13 -0.30
C SER A 44 -15.50 -23.97 -0.03
N ALA A 45 -14.24 -24.29 0.33
CA ALA A 45 -13.19 -23.30 0.49
C ALA A 45 -12.84 -22.70 -0.88
N TYR A 46 -13.46 -21.56 -1.17
CA TYR A 46 -13.22 -20.78 -2.39
C TYR A 46 -12.93 -19.34 -1.98
N SER A 47 -11.74 -18.89 -2.33
CA SER A 47 -11.28 -17.51 -2.19
C SER A 47 -11.30 -16.83 -3.55
N CYS A 48 -11.50 -15.53 -3.54
CA CYS A 48 -11.46 -14.66 -4.69
C CYS A 48 -10.64 -13.44 -4.32
N TRP A 49 -9.78 -13.01 -5.22
CA TRP A 49 -8.89 -11.88 -5.04
C TRP A 49 -9.22 -10.82 -6.11
N PRO A 50 -10.21 -9.95 -5.86
CA PRO A 50 -10.49 -8.83 -6.73
C PRO A 50 -9.43 -7.73 -6.55
N VAL A 51 -8.90 -7.25 -7.67
CA VAL A 51 -8.13 -6.01 -7.72
C VAL A 51 -9.07 -4.93 -8.22
N PHE A 52 -9.25 -3.89 -7.43
CA PHE A 52 -10.05 -2.72 -7.78
C PHE A 52 -9.15 -1.54 -8.14
N ILE A 53 -9.60 -0.74 -9.09
CA ILE A 53 -9.04 0.57 -9.42
C ILE A 53 -10.10 1.64 -9.20
N MET A 54 -9.71 2.66 -8.43
CA MET A 54 -10.52 3.85 -8.16
C MET A 54 -9.97 5.04 -8.96
N ILE A 55 -10.86 5.79 -9.60
CA ILE A 55 -10.52 7.00 -10.35
C ILE A 55 -10.63 8.21 -9.39
N TYR A 56 -9.50 8.73 -8.94
CA TYR A 56 -9.47 9.83 -7.97
C TYR A 56 -9.70 11.22 -8.56
N ASN A 57 -9.83 11.34 -9.87
CA ASN A 57 -10.30 12.58 -10.51
C ASN A 57 -11.78 12.84 -10.22
N LEU A 58 -12.54 11.80 -9.84
CA LEU A 58 -13.95 11.93 -9.50
C LEU A 58 -14.12 12.47 -8.07
N PRO A 59 -15.20 13.22 -7.80
CA PRO A 59 -15.54 13.62 -6.45
C PRO A 59 -15.59 12.44 -5.47
N PRO A 60 -15.33 12.64 -4.17
CA PRO A 60 -15.09 11.54 -3.24
C PRO A 60 -16.31 10.62 -3.11
N TRP A 61 -17.52 11.20 -3.20
CA TRP A 61 -18.79 10.46 -3.16
C TRP A 61 -19.12 9.67 -4.44
N LEU A 62 -18.36 9.82 -5.53
CA LEU A 62 -18.47 9.02 -6.75
C LEU A 62 -17.32 8.00 -6.86
N SER A 63 -16.09 8.41 -6.51
CA SER A 63 -14.87 7.59 -6.70
C SER A 63 -14.91 6.20 -6.05
N PHE A 64 -15.70 6.03 -4.98
CA PHE A 64 -15.87 4.77 -4.25
C PHE A 64 -17.23 4.09 -4.47
N LYS A 65 -18.04 4.56 -5.42
CA LYS A 65 -19.26 3.84 -5.77
C LYS A 65 -18.97 2.74 -6.78
N HIS A 66 -19.70 1.64 -6.65
CA HIS A 66 -19.54 0.45 -7.47
C HIS A 66 -19.67 0.70 -8.98
N GLU A 67 -20.40 1.73 -9.42
CA GLU A 67 -20.51 2.07 -10.85
C GLU A 67 -19.24 2.69 -11.43
N TYR A 68 -18.36 3.24 -10.59
CA TYR A 68 -17.12 3.94 -11.01
C TYR A 68 -15.85 3.19 -10.61
N MET A 69 -15.96 2.13 -9.83
CA MET A 69 -14.84 1.24 -9.51
C MET A 69 -14.61 0.25 -10.64
N GLN A 70 -13.38 0.17 -11.13
CA GLN A 70 -13.00 -0.79 -12.14
C GLN A 70 -12.44 -2.06 -11.48
N ILE A 71 -12.73 -3.22 -12.06
CA ILE A 71 -12.18 -4.51 -11.64
C ILE A 71 -11.29 -5.02 -12.78
N PRO A 72 -10.06 -4.49 -12.94
CA PRO A 72 -9.16 -4.93 -14.01
C PRO A 72 -8.76 -6.41 -13.89
N LEU A 73 -8.77 -6.96 -12.67
CA LEU A 73 -8.32 -8.32 -12.42
C LEU A 73 -9.17 -8.98 -11.33
N LEU A 74 -9.57 -10.22 -11.60
CA LEU A 74 -10.26 -11.08 -10.65
C LEU A 74 -9.51 -12.41 -10.61
N ILE A 75 -8.92 -12.74 -9.46
CA ILE A 75 -8.13 -13.97 -9.28
C ILE A 75 -8.95 -14.98 -8.46
N PRO A 76 -9.65 -15.92 -9.11
CA PRO A 76 -10.32 -17.01 -8.42
C PRO A 76 -9.34 -18.08 -7.95
N GLY A 77 -9.56 -18.66 -6.77
CA GLY A 77 -8.78 -19.81 -6.33
C GLY A 77 -9.31 -20.47 -5.06
N LYS A 78 -9.10 -21.78 -4.91
CA LYS A 78 -9.40 -22.46 -3.63
C LYS A 78 -8.54 -21.97 -2.46
N LYS A 79 -7.42 -21.32 -2.78
CA LYS A 79 -6.46 -20.75 -1.83
C LYS A 79 -6.06 -19.37 -2.32
N ASN A 80 -5.64 -18.53 -1.37
CA ASN A 80 -5.00 -17.26 -1.62
C ASN A 80 -3.81 -17.43 -2.61
N PRO A 81 -3.64 -16.52 -3.60
CA PRO A 81 -2.53 -16.55 -4.56
C PRO A 81 -1.14 -16.50 -3.89
N GLY A 82 -1.04 -15.94 -2.68
CA GLY A 82 0.19 -15.90 -1.91
C GLY A 82 1.30 -15.19 -2.67
N GLN A 83 2.43 -15.88 -2.85
CA GLN A 83 3.57 -15.34 -3.57
C GLN A 83 3.36 -15.23 -5.09
N ASN A 84 2.34 -15.89 -5.66
CA ASN A 84 2.10 -15.88 -7.11
C ASN A 84 1.22 -14.68 -7.55
N ILE A 85 0.86 -13.79 -6.63
CA ILE A 85 0.02 -12.62 -6.95
C ILE A 85 0.68 -11.70 -7.99
N ASP A 86 2.01 -11.64 -7.99
CA ASP A 86 2.83 -10.87 -8.91
C ASP A 86 2.66 -11.32 -10.37
N VAL A 87 2.57 -12.63 -10.62
CA VAL A 87 2.32 -13.21 -11.95
C VAL A 87 0.98 -12.73 -12.50
N PHE A 88 -0.05 -12.69 -11.66
CA PHE A 88 -1.38 -12.23 -12.07
C PHE A 88 -1.43 -10.70 -12.26
N LEU A 89 -0.66 -9.95 -11.48
CA LEU A 89 -0.61 -8.49 -11.57
C LEU A 89 0.26 -7.98 -12.72
N GLN A 90 1.16 -8.81 -13.26
CA GLN A 90 2.08 -8.43 -14.34
C GLN A 90 1.39 -7.68 -15.52
N PRO A 91 0.31 -8.19 -16.14
CA PRO A 91 -0.35 -7.47 -17.24
C PRO A 91 -0.87 -6.09 -16.81
N LEU A 92 -1.45 -5.99 -15.61
CA LEU A 92 -1.93 -4.70 -15.08
C LEU A 92 -0.77 -3.73 -14.83
N VAL A 93 0.35 -4.22 -14.30
CA VAL A 93 1.54 -3.40 -14.07
C VAL A 93 2.12 -2.89 -15.40
N ASP A 94 2.13 -3.72 -16.43
CA ASP A 94 2.63 -3.34 -17.76
C ASP A 94 1.72 -2.29 -18.43
N GLU A 95 0.40 -2.43 -18.31
CA GLU A 95 -0.56 -1.41 -18.78
C GLU A 95 -0.42 -0.09 -17.99
N LEU A 96 -0.27 -0.14 -16.67
CA LEU A 96 -0.05 1.05 -15.85
C LEU A 96 1.25 1.77 -16.21
N LYS A 97 2.31 1.03 -16.52
CA LYS A 97 3.57 1.60 -17.02
C LYS A 97 3.37 2.28 -18.36
N MET A 98 2.73 1.59 -19.33
CA MET A 98 2.43 2.14 -20.66
C MET A 98 1.58 3.41 -20.57
N LEU A 99 0.53 3.41 -19.74
CA LEU A 99 -0.31 4.59 -19.51
C LEU A 99 0.46 5.76 -18.89
N PHE A 100 1.46 5.47 -18.07
CA PHE A 100 2.32 6.50 -17.49
C PHE A 100 3.37 7.00 -18.48
N THR A 101 4.06 6.12 -19.23
CA THR A 101 5.18 6.50 -20.10
C THR A 101 4.71 7.12 -21.40
N ASP A 102 3.85 6.39 -22.11
CA ASP A 102 3.45 6.71 -23.47
C ASP A 102 2.07 7.38 -23.48
N GLY A 103 1.19 6.94 -22.58
CA GLY A 103 -0.21 7.33 -22.58
C GLY A 103 -0.99 6.69 -23.73
N ILE A 104 -2.24 7.11 -23.90
CA ILE A 104 -3.12 6.65 -24.96
C ILE A 104 -3.83 7.85 -25.61
N GLU A 105 -3.88 7.85 -26.94
CA GLU A 105 -4.63 8.86 -27.68
C GLU A 105 -6.11 8.71 -27.34
N THR A 106 -6.68 9.77 -26.75
CA THR A 106 -8.05 9.80 -26.26
C THR A 106 -8.78 11.00 -26.85
N TYR A 107 -10.02 10.79 -27.27
CA TYR A 107 -10.85 11.86 -27.79
C TYR A 107 -11.55 12.61 -26.65
N ASP A 108 -11.31 13.91 -26.55
CA ASP A 108 -12.05 14.80 -25.66
C ASP A 108 -13.31 15.30 -26.38
N ALA A 109 -14.49 14.84 -25.94
CA ALA A 109 -15.77 15.24 -26.51
C ALA A 109 -16.11 16.72 -26.29
N TYR A 110 -15.58 17.34 -25.23
CA TYR A 110 -15.78 18.75 -24.92
C TYR A 110 -14.90 19.64 -25.81
N ARG A 111 -13.60 19.34 -25.91
CA ARG A 111 -12.65 20.08 -26.77
C ARG A 111 -12.75 19.70 -28.25
N LYS A 112 -13.42 18.58 -28.57
CA LYS A 112 -13.55 17.99 -29.91
C LYS A 112 -12.21 17.73 -30.59
N ASN A 113 -11.21 17.33 -29.81
CA ASN A 113 -9.88 17.00 -30.31
C ASN A 113 -9.31 15.78 -29.57
N ASN A 114 -8.32 15.15 -30.19
CA ASN A 114 -7.54 14.12 -29.52
C ASN A 114 -6.50 14.77 -28.63
N PHE A 115 -6.24 14.13 -27.49
CA PHE A 115 -5.13 14.45 -26.61
C PHE A 115 -4.47 13.16 -26.14
N GLN A 116 -3.23 13.28 -25.67
CA GLN A 116 -2.52 12.14 -25.09
C GLN A 116 -2.89 12.02 -23.61
N MET A 117 -3.78 11.07 -23.29
CA MET A 117 -4.16 10.79 -21.92
C MET A 117 -3.11 9.93 -21.24
N ARG A 118 -2.63 10.35 -20.08
CA ARG A 118 -1.75 9.56 -19.22
C ARG A 118 -2.45 9.22 -17.91
N ALA A 119 -2.08 8.10 -17.32
CA ALA A 119 -2.55 7.71 -15.99
C ALA A 119 -1.38 7.44 -15.05
N VAL A 120 -1.60 7.70 -13.76
CA VAL A 120 -0.63 7.38 -12.70
C VAL A 120 -1.33 6.67 -11.54
N LEU A 121 -0.71 5.61 -11.04
CA LEU A 121 -1.09 4.99 -9.77
C LEU A 121 -0.44 5.74 -8.61
N LEU A 122 -1.23 6.40 -7.76
CA LEU A 122 -0.69 7.19 -6.64
C LEU A 122 -0.37 6.33 -5.41
N TRP A 123 -1.24 5.40 -5.05
CA TRP A 123 -1.03 4.50 -3.92
C TRP A 123 -1.90 3.25 -4.02
N THR A 124 -1.48 2.23 -3.27
CA THR A 124 -2.22 0.99 -3.04
C THR A 124 -2.86 1.01 -1.65
N VAL A 125 -4.13 0.61 -1.54
CA VAL A 125 -4.84 0.43 -0.27
C VAL A 125 -5.03 -1.06 -0.05
N SER A 126 -4.42 -1.58 0.99
CA SER A 126 -4.44 -3.00 1.33
C SER A 126 -4.32 -3.15 2.84
N ASP A 127 -4.88 -4.22 3.39
CA ASP A 127 -4.61 -4.61 4.76
C ASP A 127 -3.16 -5.14 4.91
N PHE A 128 -2.73 -5.48 6.12
CA PHE A 128 -1.36 -5.91 6.36
C PHE A 128 -0.99 -7.22 5.62
N PRO A 129 -1.82 -8.29 5.66
CA PRO A 129 -1.64 -9.48 4.85
C PRO A 129 -1.55 -9.20 3.35
N ALA A 130 -2.51 -8.48 2.78
CA ALA A 130 -2.53 -8.15 1.36
C ALA A 130 -1.32 -7.32 0.94
N TYR A 131 -0.92 -6.35 1.76
CA TYR A 131 0.29 -5.56 1.52
C TYR A 131 1.52 -6.45 1.47
N ALA A 132 1.67 -7.40 2.40
CA ALA A 132 2.81 -8.31 2.44
C ALA A 132 2.93 -9.13 1.15
N MET A 133 1.80 -9.57 0.59
CA MET A 133 1.79 -10.28 -0.70
C MET A 133 2.15 -9.34 -1.86
N LEU A 134 1.55 -8.15 -1.94
CA LEU A 134 1.85 -7.15 -2.98
C LEU A 134 3.31 -6.71 -2.98
N SER A 135 3.89 -6.52 -1.80
CA SER A 135 5.28 -6.07 -1.63
C SER A 135 6.30 -7.21 -1.65
N SER A 136 5.83 -8.47 -1.77
CA SER A 136 6.66 -9.67 -1.57
C SER A 136 7.43 -9.62 -0.24
N TRP A 137 6.86 -8.97 0.77
CA TRP A 137 7.48 -8.72 2.06
C TRP A 137 6.88 -9.62 3.15
N SER A 138 7.68 -9.95 4.17
CA SER A 138 7.15 -10.73 5.30
C SER A 138 6.42 -9.84 6.30
N SER A 139 5.14 -10.11 6.55
CA SER A 139 4.38 -9.51 7.65
C SER A 139 4.66 -10.16 9.01
N HIS A 140 5.58 -11.12 9.08
CA HIS A 140 5.81 -11.91 10.27
C HIS A 140 7.23 -11.78 10.83
N GLY A 141 7.32 -11.94 12.15
CA GLY A 141 8.58 -12.00 12.88
C GLY A 141 9.43 -10.74 12.78
N LYS A 142 10.74 -10.91 12.57
CA LYS A 142 11.73 -9.81 12.59
C LYS A 142 11.48 -8.76 11.51
N LEU A 143 10.88 -9.17 10.39
CA LEU A 143 10.67 -8.34 9.21
C LEU A 143 9.25 -7.77 9.13
N ALA A 144 8.39 -8.04 10.11
CA ALA A 144 6.98 -7.63 10.08
C ALA A 144 6.74 -6.12 9.88
N CYS A 145 7.69 -5.27 10.27
CA CYS A 145 7.56 -3.84 10.12
C CYS A 145 8.02 -3.40 8.71
N LEU A 146 7.07 -2.96 7.89
CA LEU A 146 7.32 -2.47 6.54
C LEU A 146 8.25 -1.25 6.51
N TYR A 147 8.04 -0.30 7.44
CA TYR A 147 8.86 0.91 7.55
C TYR A 147 10.29 0.62 8.00
N CYS A 148 10.46 -0.24 9.00
CA CYS A 148 11.79 -0.57 9.50
C CYS A 148 12.50 -1.56 8.58
N SER A 149 11.75 -2.35 7.81
CA SER A 149 12.27 -3.42 6.97
C SER A 149 13.25 -4.32 7.76
N ASN A 150 14.48 -4.51 7.26
CA ASN A 150 15.55 -5.24 7.96
C ASN A 150 16.22 -4.47 9.10
N LYS A 151 15.95 -3.16 9.25
CA LYS A 151 16.48 -2.29 10.30
C LYS A 151 15.63 -2.32 11.58
N SER A 152 14.73 -3.30 11.70
CA SER A 152 13.97 -3.45 12.94
C SER A 152 14.93 -3.74 14.10
N GLY A 153 14.79 -3.00 15.21
CA GLY A 153 15.60 -3.21 16.41
C GLY A 153 15.28 -4.51 17.16
N SER A 154 14.46 -5.37 16.56
CA SER A 154 13.93 -6.58 17.17
C SER A 154 15.04 -7.61 17.41
N PHE A 155 14.87 -8.39 18.47
CA PHE A 155 15.87 -9.33 18.98
C PHE A 155 15.21 -10.69 19.22
N TRP A 156 16.02 -11.74 19.25
CA TRP A 156 15.53 -13.09 19.50
C TRP A 156 15.50 -13.38 21.00
N LEU A 157 14.38 -13.88 21.52
CA LEU A 157 14.31 -14.42 22.87
C LEU A 157 14.72 -15.90 22.81
N SER A 158 15.83 -16.27 23.45
CA SER A 158 16.35 -17.65 23.47
C SER A 158 15.31 -18.62 24.06
N GLU A 159 14.79 -18.30 25.24
CA GLU A 159 13.87 -19.16 25.98
C GLU A 159 12.49 -19.24 25.30
N GLY A 160 11.99 -18.11 24.82
CA GLY A 160 10.69 -18.03 24.13
C GLY A 160 10.72 -18.48 22.67
N ARG A 161 11.92 -18.74 22.11
CA ARG A 161 12.17 -19.08 20.70
C ARG A 161 11.37 -18.23 19.71
N LYS A 162 11.30 -16.92 19.98
CA LYS A 162 10.51 -15.98 19.18
C LYS A 162 11.18 -14.62 19.05
N PRO A 163 10.95 -13.91 17.93
CA PRO A 163 11.39 -12.52 17.81
C PRO A 163 10.56 -11.63 18.75
N CYS A 164 11.21 -10.67 19.39
CA CYS A 164 10.61 -9.71 20.30
C CYS A 164 10.97 -8.29 19.89
N CYS A 165 9.95 -7.43 19.86
CA CYS A 165 10.08 -5.99 19.62
C CYS A 165 9.74 -5.15 20.85
N PHE A 166 9.33 -5.75 21.97
CA PHE A 166 8.88 -5.06 23.18
C PHE A 166 9.86 -3.95 23.62
N ASP A 167 11.16 -4.28 23.61
CA ASP A 167 12.19 -3.34 24.04
C ASP A 167 12.47 -2.20 23.05
N CYS A 168 12.05 -2.36 21.80
CA CYS A 168 12.25 -1.39 20.72
C CYS A 168 11.34 -0.17 20.86
N HIS A 169 10.18 -0.33 21.49
CA HIS A 169 9.19 0.75 21.63
C HIS A 169 9.64 1.85 22.58
N ARG A 170 10.63 1.59 23.44
CA ARG A 170 11.21 2.59 24.35
C ARG A 170 11.80 3.80 23.62
N LYS A 171 12.15 3.68 22.33
CA LYS A 171 12.64 4.78 21.50
C LYS A 171 11.62 5.90 21.26
N HIS A 172 10.33 5.59 21.42
CA HIS A 172 9.22 6.55 21.26
C HIS A 172 8.88 7.28 22.56
N LEU A 173 9.48 6.89 23.69
CA LEU A 173 9.30 7.58 24.95
C LEU A 173 10.15 8.85 24.99
N PRO A 174 9.74 9.88 25.74
CA PRO A 174 10.55 11.08 25.95
C PRO A 174 11.96 10.72 26.46
N ASN A 175 12.97 11.49 26.05
CA ASN A 175 14.38 11.23 26.40
C ASN A 175 14.64 11.07 27.91
N ARG A 176 13.80 11.68 28.76
CA ARG A 176 13.91 11.64 30.22
C ARG A 176 13.00 10.59 30.89
N HIS A 177 12.28 9.77 30.12
CA HIS A 177 11.37 8.76 30.66
C HIS A 177 12.15 7.67 31.43
N LYS A 178 11.64 7.23 32.60
CA LYS A 178 12.34 6.26 33.47
C LYS A 178 12.74 4.98 32.72
N PHE A 179 11.83 4.46 31.90
CA PHE A 179 12.06 3.24 31.12
C PHE A 179 13.17 3.34 30.07
N THR A 180 13.55 4.52 29.56
CA THR A 180 14.66 4.62 28.58
C THR A 180 16.02 4.34 29.22
N LYS A 181 16.11 4.48 30.56
CA LYS A 181 17.31 4.25 31.36
C LYS A 181 17.30 2.91 32.11
N ASP A 182 16.16 2.21 32.12
CA ASP A 182 16.00 0.95 32.84
C ASP A 182 16.78 -0.18 32.11
N GLN A 183 17.77 -0.72 32.81
CA GLN A 183 18.66 -1.78 32.32
C GLN A 183 18.39 -3.13 33.00
N ILE A 184 17.37 -3.19 33.88
CA ILE A 184 17.08 -4.35 34.72
C ILE A 184 15.84 -5.07 34.20
N ASN A 185 14.73 -4.35 33.99
CA ASN A 185 13.46 -4.95 33.56
C ASN A 185 13.37 -5.16 32.04
N PHE A 186 14.36 -4.67 31.30
CA PHE A 186 14.44 -4.68 29.85
C PHE A 186 15.72 -5.41 29.39
N MET A 187 16.11 -5.31 28.12
CA MET A 187 17.37 -5.91 27.66
C MET A 187 18.53 -5.46 28.55
N LYS A 188 19.18 -6.46 29.16
CA LYS A 188 20.24 -6.26 30.14
C LYS A 188 21.30 -5.32 29.58
N ASN A 189 21.69 -4.32 30.38
CA ASN A 189 22.69 -3.32 30.06
C ASN A 189 22.37 -2.39 28.87
N LYS A 190 21.16 -2.41 28.30
CA LYS A 190 20.80 -1.59 27.14
C LYS A 190 20.03 -0.33 27.55
N LYS A 191 20.63 0.84 27.28
CA LYS A 191 19.96 2.15 27.33
C LYS A 191 19.51 2.55 25.93
N VAL A 192 18.33 3.13 25.82
CA VAL A 192 17.79 3.61 24.54
C VAL A 192 17.78 5.12 24.55
N LYS A 193 18.44 5.76 23.56
CA LYS A 193 18.30 7.19 23.33
C LYS A 193 17.09 7.40 22.41
N GLY A 194 16.18 8.30 22.79
CA GLY A 194 14.98 8.58 22.02
C GLY A 194 15.35 9.17 20.66
N GLY A 195 14.60 8.76 19.65
CA GLY A 195 14.81 9.12 18.27
C GLY A 195 13.78 8.39 17.44
N VAL A 196 12.74 9.11 17.02
CA VAL A 196 11.77 8.59 16.07
C VAL A 196 12.52 8.42 14.74
N PRO A 197 12.51 7.25 14.09
CA PRO A 197 12.88 7.17 12.69
C PRO A 197 11.93 8.11 11.96
N ILE A 198 12.47 9.21 11.41
CA ILE A 198 11.66 10.14 10.64
C ILE A 198 11.19 9.36 9.40
N PRO A 199 9.88 9.33 9.11
CA PRO A 199 9.35 8.71 7.90
C PRO A 199 9.88 9.40 6.64
#